data_AF-A0A7W1W0Q9-F1
#
_entry.id   AF-A0A7W1W0Q9-F1
#
_cell.length_a   1.000
_cell.length_b   1.000
_cell.length_c   1.000
_cell.angle_alpha   90.00
_cell.angle_beta   90.00
_cell.angle_gamma   90.00
#
_symmetry.space_group_name_H-M   'P 1'
#
loop_
_entity.id
_entity.type
_entity.pdbx_description
1 polymer ?
#
loop_
_entity_poly.entity_id
_entity_poly.type
_entity_poly.pdbx_seq_one_letter_code
_entity_poly.pdbx_strand_id
1 'polypeptide(L)'
;MIAIRYDQDISLQELRHSDYQLSDGQPDITGWCICNAQTEKIGTVHDLLFDSAARKVRYLIADRSDEAGVKGVNLVLIPIGMAELHATRNEVALPGAGIYF
;
A
#
# COMPACT_ATOMS: atom_id res chain seq x y z
N MET A 1 16.62 -36.49 5.13
CA MET A 1 15.26 -35.92 5.27
C MET A 1 15.45 -34.46 5.65
N ILE A 2 15.26 -33.53 4.73
CA ILE A 2 15.35 -32.09 5.00
C ILE A 2 13.92 -31.59 5.13
N ALA A 3 13.50 -31.29 6.36
CA ALA A 3 12.29 -30.53 6.59
C ALA A 3 12.66 -29.06 6.36
N ILE A 4 12.28 -28.50 5.21
CA ILE A 4 12.34 -27.06 5.02
C ILE A 4 11.23 -26.49 5.90
N ARG A 5 11.56 -26.03 7.11
CA ARG A 5 10.63 -25.22 7.90
C ARG A 5 10.49 -23.87 7.19
N TYR A 6 9.45 -23.72 6.38
CA TYR A 6 8.92 -22.41 6.03
C TYR A 6 8.02 -21.96 7.18
N ASP A 7 8.63 -21.49 8.27
CA ASP A 7 7.90 -20.87 9.37
C ASP A 7 8.32 -19.41 9.46
N GLN A 8 7.69 -18.59 8.62
CA GLN A 8 7.44 -17.19 8.89
C GLN A 8 5.97 -17.01 8.51
N ASP A 9 5.07 -17.33 9.44
CA ASP A 9 3.64 -17.16 9.24
C ASP A 9 3.38 -15.65 9.08
N ILE A 10 3.09 -15.24 7.84
CA ILE A 10 2.85 -13.84 7.49
C ILE A 10 1.46 -13.48 8.03
N SER A 11 1.41 -12.77 9.15
CA SER A 11 0.17 -12.32 9.78
C SER A 11 -0.15 -10.87 9.37
N LEU A 12 -0.82 -10.74 8.21
CA LEU A 12 -1.24 -9.45 7.66
C LEU A 12 -2.56 -8.98 8.27
N GLN A 13 -2.59 -7.72 8.64
CA GLN A 13 -3.79 -7.02 9.08
C GLN A 13 -3.80 -5.57 8.57
N GLU A 14 -4.99 -5.01 8.37
CA GLU A 14 -5.16 -3.59 8.08
C GLU A 14 -4.66 -2.75 9.25
N LEU A 15 -3.82 -1.76 8.97
CA LEU A 15 -3.20 -0.96 10.00
C LEU A 15 -4.25 -0.17 10.79
N ARG A 16 -5.26 0.41 10.12
CA ARG A 16 -6.30 1.21 10.77
C ARG A 16 -7.11 0.44 11.82
N HIS A 17 -7.24 -0.87 11.65
CA HIS A 17 -8.05 -1.75 12.49
C HIS A 17 -7.17 -2.59 13.43
N SER A 18 -5.88 -2.28 13.52
CA SER A 18 -4.91 -2.97 14.36
C SER A 18 -4.54 -2.16 15.61
N ASP A 19 -3.89 -2.82 16.57
CA ASP A 19 -3.29 -2.17 17.73
C ASP A 19 -1.94 -1.48 17.41
N TYR A 20 -1.51 -1.48 16.15
CA TYR A 20 -0.23 -0.94 15.70
C TYR A 20 -0.39 0.46 15.10
N GLN A 21 0.67 1.26 15.21
CA GLN A 21 0.73 2.61 14.66
C GLN A 21 2.05 2.80 13.91
N LEU A 22 2.05 3.77 12.99
CA LEU A 22 3.28 4.18 12.32
C LEU A 22 4.28 4.74 13.34
N SER A 23 5.56 4.48 13.11
CA SER A 23 6.61 5.01 13.97
C SER A 23 6.76 6.53 13.78
N ASP A 24 7.21 7.22 14.82
CA ASP A 24 7.46 8.66 14.76
C ASP A 24 8.31 9.05 13.55
N GLY A 25 7.88 10.10 12.85
CA GLY A 25 8.54 10.61 11.65
C GLY A 25 8.22 9.86 10.35
N GLN A 26 7.45 8.76 10.40
CA GLN A 26 6.87 8.17 9.20
C GLN A 26 5.54 8.86 8.86
N PRO A 27 5.34 9.29 7.61
CA PRO A 27 4.08 9.91 7.22
C PRO A 27 2.95 8.88 7.23
N ASP A 28 1.80 9.27 7.75
CA ASP A 28 0.55 8.58 7.43
C ASP A 28 0.15 8.95 6.00
N ILE A 29 0.22 7.95 5.13
CA ILE A 29 -0.04 8.09 3.69
C ILE A 29 -1.48 7.75 3.32
N THR A 30 -2.34 7.46 4.30
CA THR A 30 -3.76 7.21 4.07
C THR A 30 -4.42 8.41 3.40
N GLY A 31 -5.19 8.16 2.34
CA GLY A 31 -5.85 9.19 1.53
C GLY A 31 -4.95 9.90 0.52
N TRP A 32 -3.65 9.58 0.44
CA TRP A 32 -2.77 10.18 -0.56
C TRP A 32 -3.13 9.74 -1.99
N CYS A 33 -2.86 10.62 -2.95
CA CYS A 33 -3.03 10.30 -4.37
C CYS A 33 -1.99 9.27 -4.79
N ILE A 34 -2.42 8.24 -5.52
CA ILE A 34 -1.52 7.30 -6.16
C ILE A 34 -1.36 7.75 -7.61
N CYS A 35 -0.12 8.00 -8.02
CA CYS A 35 0.22 8.49 -9.35
C CYS A 35 1.10 7.50 -10.12
N ASN A 36 0.90 7.42 -11.43
CA ASN A 36 1.82 6.67 -12.30
C ASN A 36 3.07 7.50 -12.63
N ALA A 37 3.98 6.95 -13.44
CA ALA A 37 5.22 7.61 -13.84
C ALA A 37 5.00 8.92 -14.63
N GLN A 38 3.83 9.08 -15.25
CA GLN A 38 3.38 10.25 -16.00
C GLN A 38 2.68 11.29 -15.13
N THR A 39 2.67 11.09 -13.80
CA THR A 39 1.99 11.94 -12.80
C THR A 39 0.46 11.96 -12.90
N GLU A 40 -0.11 10.96 -13.57
CA GLU A 40 -1.56 10.81 -13.66
C GLU A 40 -2.08 10.08 -12.41
N LYS A 41 -3.14 10.60 -11.78
CA LYS A 41 -3.81 9.95 -10.64
C LYS A 41 -4.49 8.67 -11.13
N ILE A 42 -4.13 7.54 -10.51
CA ILE A 42 -4.67 6.20 -10.80
C ILE A 42 -5.39 5.58 -9.59
N GLY A 43 -5.52 6.34 -8.50
CA GLY A 43 -6.24 5.89 -7.31
C GLY A 43 -5.89 6.70 -6.08
N THR A 44 -6.31 6.19 -4.93
CA THR A 44 -5.97 6.73 -3.60
C THR A 44 -5.52 5.63 -2.66
N VAL A 45 -4.67 5.96 -1.69
CA VAL A 45 -4.31 5.03 -0.63
C VAL A 45 -5.51 4.86 0.28
N HIS A 46 -6.12 3.68 0.28
CA HIS A 46 -7.17 3.32 1.21
C HIS A 46 -6.58 3.07 2.58
N ASP A 47 -5.66 2.10 2.72
CA ASP A 47 -5.02 1.68 3.98
C ASP A 47 -3.62 1.07 3.73
N LEU A 48 -3.00 0.53 4.78
CA LEU A 48 -1.76 -0.24 4.76
C LEU A 48 -2.02 -1.64 5.33
N LEU A 49 -1.43 -2.67 4.70
CA LEU A 49 -1.34 -4.00 5.31
C LEU A 49 -0.03 -4.13 6.08
N PHE A 50 -0.18 -4.42 7.37
CA PHE A 50 0.90 -4.59 8.32
C PHE A 50 1.09 -6.07 8.68
N ASP A 51 2.32 -6.54 8.54
CA ASP A 51 2.78 -7.84 9.00
C ASP A 51 3.16 -7.72 10.48
N SER A 52 2.28 -8.23 11.35
CA SER A 52 2.45 -8.14 12.79
C SER A 52 3.55 -9.04 13.34
N ALA A 53 3.85 -10.15 12.66
CA ALA A 53 4.95 -11.03 13.04
C ALA A 53 6.31 -10.35 12.80
N ALA A 54 6.47 -9.68 11.66
CA ALA A 54 7.70 -8.96 11.33
C ALA A 54 7.73 -7.50 11.81
N ARG A 55 6.58 -6.97 12.26
CA ARG A 55 6.32 -5.56 12.57
C ARG A 55 6.67 -4.61 11.43
N LYS A 56 6.16 -4.91 10.23
CA LYS A 56 6.45 -4.14 9.01
C LYS A 56 5.21 -3.91 8.17
N VAL A 57 5.05 -2.71 7.62
CA VAL A 57 4.14 -2.49 6.50
C VAL A 57 4.68 -3.26 5.29
N ARG A 58 3.79 -4.00 4.60
CA ARG A 58 4.14 -4.81 3.43
C ARG A 58 3.45 -4.36 2.16
N TYR A 59 2.20 -3.91 2.27
CA TYR A 59 1.39 -3.51 1.11
C TYR A 59 0.62 -2.23 1.38
N LEU A 60 0.38 -1.48 0.31
CA LEU A 60 -0.68 -0.47 0.23
C LEU A 60 -1.97 -1.18 -0.15
N ILE A 61 -3.07 -0.80 0.47
CA ILE A 61 -4.42 -1.06 -0.04
C ILE A 61 -4.80 0.18 -0.83
N ALA A 62 -4.92 0.06 -2.14
CA ALA A 62 -5.24 1.17 -3.03
C ALA A 62 -6.67 1.06 -3.52
N ASP A 63 -7.43 2.15 -3.43
CA ASP A 63 -8.76 2.27 -4.00
C ASP A 63 -8.69 2.94 -5.37
N ARG A 64 -9.13 2.20 -6.39
CA ARG A 64 -9.20 2.66 -7.79
C ARG A 64 -10.56 3.24 -8.17
N SER A 65 -11.54 3.20 -7.27
CA SER A 65 -12.89 3.69 -7.55
C SER A 65 -12.98 5.21 -7.70
N ASP A 66 -11.94 5.92 -7.30
CA ASP A 66 -11.78 7.36 -7.53
C ASP A 66 -11.38 7.68 -9.00
N GLU A 67 -11.14 6.67 -9.84
CA GLU A 67 -11.02 6.84 -11.29
C GLU A 67 -12.41 7.02 -11.94
N ALA A 68 -12.54 8.01 -12.83
CA ALA A 68 -13.81 8.40 -13.44
C ALA A 68 -14.48 7.23 -14.19
N GLY A 69 -15.47 6.59 -13.56
CA GLY A 69 -16.30 5.55 -14.17
C GLY A 69 -16.40 4.23 -13.40
N VAL A 70 -15.60 4.03 -12.36
CA VAL A 70 -15.65 2.82 -11.53
C VAL A 70 -16.65 3.00 -10.38
N LYS A 71 -17.80 2.33 -10.46
CA LYS A 71 -18.76 2.28 -9.34
C LYS A 71 -18.46 1.07 -8.45
N GLY A 72 -18.30 1.27 -7.15
CA GLY A 72 -18.10 0.21 -6.17
C GLY A 72 -16.78 0.39 -5.41
N VAL A 73 -16.34 -0.64 -4.71
CA VAL A 73 -15.04 -0.66 -4.00
C VAL A 73 -14.09 -1.50 -4.85
N ASN A 74 -13.03 -0.90 -5.39
CA ASN A 74 -12.03 -1.58 -6.22
C ASN A 74 -10.66 -1.48 -5.55
N LEU A 75 -10.41 -2.40 -4.61
CA LEU A 75 -9.19 -2.43 -3.83
C LEU A 75 -8.15 -3.34 -4.49
N VAL A 76 -6.92 -2.83 -4.61
CA VAL A 76 -5.75 -3.57 -5.08
C VAL A 76 -4.63 -3.49 -4.06
N LEU A 77 -3.86 -4.56 -3.93
CA LEU A 77 -2.71 -4.63 -3.04
C LEU A 77 -1.42 -4.33 -3.82
N ILE A 78 -0.67 -3.33 -3.37
CA ILE A 78 0.60 -2.93 -3.98
C ILE A 78 1.72 -3.17 -2.98
N PRO A 79 2.78 -3.94 -3.31
CA PRO A 79 3.94 -4.06 -2.44
C PRO A 79 4.55 -2.69 -2.12
N ILE A 80 4.74 -2.38 -0.83
CA ILE A 80 5.23 -1.06 -0.40
C ILE A 80 6.61 -0.73 -1.01
N GLY A 81 7.42 -1.76 -1.29
CA GLY A 81 8.75 -1.58 -1.90
C GLY A 81 8.73 -1.10 -3.36
N MET A 82 7.57 -1.05 -4.01
CA MET A 82 7.39 -0.49 -5.36
C MET A 82 6.94 0.98 -5.31
N ALA A 83 6.62 1.49 -4.12
CA ALA A 83 6.06 2.82 -3.93
C ALA A 83 7.13 3.83 -3.53
N GLU A 84 7.09 4.99 -4.18
CA GLU A 84 7.91 6.15 -3.83
C GLU A 84 7.04 7.21 -3.16
N LEU A 85 7.45 7.71 -1.99
CA LEU A 85 6.68 8.67 -1.21
C LEU A 85 7.12 10.10 -1.51
N HIS A 86 6.18 10.94 -1.92
CA HIS A 86 6.39 12.38 -2.12
C HIS A 86 5.61 13.16 -1.06
N ALA A 87 6.16 13.20 0.16
CA ALA A 87 5.47 13.75 1.32
C ALA A 87 5.09 15.23 1.22
N THR A 88 5.82 16.04 0.45
CA THR A 88 5.47 17.45 0.24
C THR A 88 4.20 17.65 -0.61
N ARG A 89 3.79 16.62 -1.37
CA ARG A 89 2.63 16.66 -2.27
C ARG A 89 1.51 15.72 -1.84
N ASN A 90 1.71 14.91 -0.80
CA ASN A 90 0.82 13.82 -0.41
C ASN A 90 0.54 12.86 -1.58
N GLU A 91 1.62 12.46 -2.27
CA GLU A 91 1.58 11.59 -3.43
C GLU A 91 2.39 10.32 -3.19
N VAL A 92 1.87 9.19 -3.67
CA VAL A 92 2.58 7.93 -3.80
C VAL A 92 2.79 7.66 -5.28
N ALA A 93 4.04 7.68 -5.74
CA ALA A 93 4.37 7.36 -7.12
C ALA A 93 4.63 5.87 -7.30
N LEU A 94 4.07 5.29 -8.36
CA LEU A 94 4.33 3.92 -8.80
C LEU A 94 5.01 3.96 -10.18
N PRO A 95 6.34 4.13 -10.24
CA PRO A 95 7.06 4.31 -11.50
C PRO A 95 6.97 3.09 -12.43
N GLY A 96 6.64 1.90 -11.90
CA GLY A 96 6.42 0.67 -12.68
C GLY A 96 4.97 0.36 -13.04
N ALA A 97 3.98 1.15 -12.59
CA ALA A 97 2.56 0.80 -12.73
C ALA A 97 2.02 0.93 -14.16
N GLY A 98 2.67 1.69 -15.04
CA GLY A 98 2.17 2.00 -16.39
C GLY A 98 1.95 0.81 -17.36
N ILE A 99 2.24 -0.43 -16.94
CA ILE A 99 2.06 -1.65 -17.74
C ILE A 99 1.07 -2.68 -17.14
N TYR A 100 0.62 -2.52 -15.90
CA TYR A 100 -0.23 -3.51 -15.20
C TYR A 100 -1.38 -2.91 -14.39
N PHE A 101 -1.59 -1.59 -14.46
CA PHE A 101 -2.68 -0.86 -13.77
C PHE A 101 -3.67 -0.28 -14.76
#